data_AF-A0A3C0R876-F1
#
_entry.id   AF-A0A3C0R876-F1
#
_cell.length_a   1.000
_cell.length_b   1.000
_cell.length_c   1.000
_cell.angle_alpha   90.00
_cell.angle_beta   90.00
_cell.angle_gamma   90.00
#
_symmetry.space_group_name_H-M   'P 1'
#
loop_
_entity.id
_entity.type
_entity.pdbx_description
1 polymer ?
#
loop_
_entity_poly.entity_id
_entity_poly.type
_entity_poly.pdbx_seq_one_letter_code
_entity_poly.pdbx_strand_id
1 'polypeptide(L)' 'MTALEFASRQTWFSAYLQSFPINNQMQLKSGTIQGAKAYCGYYTNASGTTYLISFLVNNYNGSASAITRKMFTVLDVLK' A
#
# COMPACT_ATOMS: atom_id res chain seq x y z
N MET A 1 -9.91 10.75 -10.93
CA MET A 1 -10.41 9.62 -10.13
C MET A 1 -9.44 8.46 -10.31
N THR A 2 -8.90 7.91 -9.23
CA THR A 2 -8.01 6.73 -9.28
C THR A 2 -8.79 5.42 -9.16
N ALA A 3 -8.19 4.27 -9.46
CA ALA A 3 -8.87 2.98 -9.31
C ALA A 3 -9.25 2.66 -7.85
N LEU A 4 -8.38 2.99 -6.89
CA LEU A 4 -8.66 2.82 -5.46
C LEU A 4 -9.77 3.77 -5.00
N GLU A 5 -9.71 5.04 -5.43
CA GLU A 5 -10.77 6.00 -5.12
C GLU A 5 -12.11 5.53 -5.70
N PHE A 6 -12.13 5.04 -6.94
CA PHE A 6 -13.34 4.48 -7.55
C PHE A 6 -13.89 3.31 -6.71
N ALA A 7 -13.04 2.33 -6.37
CA ALA A 7 -13.43 1.17 -5.57
C ALA A 7 -14.02 1.56 -4.20
N SER A 8 -13.47 2.60 -3.55
CA SER A 8 -13.95 3.08 -2.25
C SER A 8 -15.40 3.59 -2.23
N ARG A 9 -15.95 3.93 -3.41
CA ARG A 9 -17.31 4.45 -3.58
C ARG A 9 -18.32 3.37 -3.98
N GLN A 10 -17.89 2.12 -4.14
CA GLN A 10 -18.76 1.04 -4.61
C GLN A 10 -19.41 0.30 -3.44
N THR A 11 -20.60 -0.26 -3.66
CA THR A 11 -21.35 -1.01 -2.64
C THR A 11 -20.61 -2.24 -2.14
N TRP A 12 -19.75 -2.82 -2.97
CA TRP A 12 -18.91 -3.98 -2.64
C TRP A 12 -17.60 -3.62 -1.93
N PHE A 13 -17.35 -2.34 -1.62
CA PHE A 13 -16.06 -1.88 -1.08
C PHE A 13 -15.65 -2.59 0.21
N SER A 14 -16.58 -2.89 1.12
CA SER A 14 -16.26 -3.56 2.38
C SER A 14 -15.57 -4.91 2.17
N ALA A 15 -16.12 -5.77 1.31
CA ALA A 15 -15.54 -7.07 0.98
C ALA A 15 -14.21 -6.92 0.22
N TYR A 16 -14.13 -5.93 -0.69
CA TYR A 16 -12.90 -5.61 -1.41
C TYR A 16 -11.79 -5.18 -0.44
N LEU A 17 -12.09 -4.28 0.50
CA LEU A 17 -11.16 -3.78 1.49
C LEU A 17 -10.67 -4.92 2.41
N GLN A 18 -11.59 -5.77 2.90
CA GLN A 18 -11.25 -6.95 3.70
C GLN A 18 -10.36 -7.97 2.98
N SER A 19 -10.33 -7.97 1.65
CA SER A 19 -9.44 -8.84 0.87
C SER A 19 -7.98 -8.39 0.87
N PHE A 20 -7.69 -7.16 1.31
CA PHE A 20 -6.32 -6.66 1.39
C PHE A 20 -5.60 -7.26 2.60
N PRO A 21 -4.39 -7.82 2.43
CA PRO A 21 -3.60 -8.25 3.56
C PRO A 21 -3.10 -7.05 4.38
N ILE A 22 -2.89 -7.28 5.68
CA ILE A 22 -2.26 -6.28 6.55
C ILE A 22 -0.74 -6.35 6.39
N ASN A 23 -0.16 -5.30 5.82
CA ASN A 23 1.28 -5.10 5.69
C ASN A 23 1.66 -3.76 6.33
N ASN A 24 2.66 -3.78 7.20
CA ASN A 24 3.07 -2.59 7.97
C ASN A 24 1.90 -1.93 8.76
N GLN A 25 0.97 -2.74 9.28
CA GLN A 25 -0.26 -2.27 9.96
C GLN A 25 -1.22 -1.49 9.04
N MET A 26 -1.06 -1.61 7.72
CA MET A 26 -1.90 -0.96 6.71
C MET A 26 -2.53 -2.01 5.80
N GLN A 27 -3.70 -1.70 5.22
CA GLN A 27 -4.36 -2.59 4.25
C GLN A 27 -3.73 -2.39 2.88
N LEU A 28 -2.65 -3.12 2.62
CA LEU A 28 -1.82 -2.93 1.43
C LEU A 28 -1.61 -4.25 0.70
N LYS A 29 -1.91 -4.24 -0.60
CA LYS A 29 -1.55 -5.32 -1.51
C LYS A 29 -0.13 -5.08 -2.04
N SER A 30 0.74 -6.10 -1.93
CA SER A 30 2.07 -6.05 -2.52
C SER A 30 2.06 -6.50 -3.99
N GLY A 31 2.91 -5.88 -4.80
CA GLY A 31 3.34 -6.34 -6.12
C GLY A 31 4.85 -6.54 -6.15
N THR A 32 5.34 -7.61 -6.78
CA THR A 32 6.79 -7.87 -6.90
C THR A 32 7.06 -8.62 -8.20
N ILE A 33 7.97 -8.08 -9.00
CA ILE A 33 8.62 -8.75 -10.13
C ILE A 33 10.12 -8.47 -10.04
N GLN A 34 10.93 -9.07 -10.92
CA GLN A 34 12.37 -8.83 -10.90
C GLN A 34 12.67 -7.32 -11.05
N GLY A 35 13.38 -6.76 -10.07
CA GLY A 35 13.77 -5.34 -10.06
C GLY A 35 12.66 -4.36 -9.69
N ALA A 36 11.44 -4.80 -9.33
CA ALA A 36 10.36 -3.91 -8.93
C ALA A 36 9.62 -4.37 -7.67
N LYS A 37 9.34 -3.42 -6.78
CA LYS A 37 8.55 -3.62 -5.56
C LYS A 37 7.45 -2.56 -5.49
N ALA A 38 6.23 -2.99 -5.21
CA ALA A 38 5.07 -2.12 -5.13
C ALA A 38 4.21 -2.43 -3.91
N TYR A 39 3.57 -1.39 -3.38
CA TYR A 39 2.46 -1.48 -2.44
C TYR A 39 1.35 -0.52 -2.88
N CYS A 40 0.10 -0.98 -2.83
CA CYS A 40 -1.06 -0.11 -2.99
C CYS A 40 -2.18 -0.49 -2.02
N GLY A 41 -3.04 0.46 -1.66
CA GLY A 41 -4.19 0.21 -0.80
C GLY A 41 -4.59 1.41 0.05
N TYR A 42 -5.08 1.13 1.25
CA TYR A 42 -5.75 2.10 2.11
C TYR A 42 -5.12 2.11 3.49
N TYR A 43 -5.05 3.30 4.09
CA TYR A 43 -4.63 3.46 5.47
C TYR A 43 -5.37 4.61 6.11
N THR A 44 -5.87 4.42 7.33
CA THR A 44 -6.43 5.50 8.15
C THR A 44 -5.55 5.63 9.37
N ASN A 45 -4.96 6.80 9.57
CA ASN A 45 -4.04 7.04 10.70
C ASN A 45 -4.81 7.27 12.01
N ALA A 46 -4.08 7.41 13.12
CA ALA A 46 -4.70 7.60 14.44
C ALA A 46 -5.52 8.90 14.56
N SER A 47 -5.22 9.92 13.75
CA SER A 47 -5.99 11.17 13.71
C SER A 47 -7.24 11.10 12.83
N GLY A 48 -7.52 9.96 12.20
CA GLY A 48 -8.69 9.76 11.33
C GLY A 48 -8.48 10.19 9.87
N THR A 49 -7.26 10.55 9.47
CA THR A 49 -6.94 10.89 8.09
C THR A 49 -6.78 9.63 7.26
N THR A 50 -7.55 9.52 6.18
CA THR A 50 -7.48 8.40 5.24
C THR A 50 -6.57 8.71 4.06
N TYR A 51 -5.63 7.81 3.79
CA TYR A 51 -4.69 7.85 2.68
C TYR A 51 -5.01 6.74 1.67
N LEU A 52 -4.95 7.10 0.39
CA LEU A 52 -4.83 6.16 -0.71
C LEU A 52 -3.35 6.03 -1.07
N ILE A 53 -2.81 4.82 -0.98
CA ILE A 53 -1.39 4.56 -1.18
C ILE A 53 -1.20 3.88 -2.53
N SER A 54 -0.27 4.40 -3.32
CA SER A 54 0.29 3.75 -4.51
C SER A 54 1.78 4.06 -4.55
N PHE A 55 2.60 3.09 -4.16
CA PHE A 55 4.04 3.25 -4.02
C PHE A 55 4.77 2.17 -4.79
N LEU A 56 5.44 2.56 -5.87
CA LEU A 56 6.20 1.68 -6.76
C LEU A 56 7.66 2.14 -6.80
N VAL A 57 8.58 1.21 -6.57
CA VAL A 57 10.01 1.41 -6.80
C VAL A 57 10.48 0.41 -7.84
N ASN A 58 11.05 0.91 -8.92
CA ASN A 58 11.65 0.13 -10.00
C ASN A 58 13.17 0.27 -9.98
N ASN A 59 13.85 -0.70 -10.59
CA ASN A 59 15.30 -0.71 -10.78
C ASN A 59 16.08 -0.50 -9.47
N TYR A 60 15.58 -1.06 -8.37
CA TYR A 60 16.26 -0.96 -7.09
C TYR A 60 17.48 -1.89 -7.05
N ASN A 61 18.52 -1.43 -6.37
CA ASN A 61 19.71 -2.24 -6.10
C ASN A 61 19.59 -2.97 -4.76
N GLY A 62 20.17 -4.17 -4.68
CA GLY A 62 20.19 -5.00 -3.48
C GLY A 62 18.99 -5.94 -3.36
N SER A 63 18.74 -6.44 -2.14
CA SER A 63 17.73 -7.47 -1.91
C SER A 63 16.30 -6.92 -1.85
N ALA A 64 15.32 -7.76 -2.20
CA ALA A 64 13.90 -7.43 -2.08
C ALA A 64 13.49 -7.08 -0.64
N SER A 65 14.11 -7.71 0.36
CA SER A 65 13.85 -7.43 1.77
C SER A 65 14.41 -6.06 2.19
N ALA A 66 15.57 -5.66 1.67
CA ALA A 66 16.16 -4.36 1.95
C ALA A 66 15.31 -3.21 1.41
N ILE A 67 14.82 -3.30 0.17
CA ILE A 67 13.92 -2.27 -0.39
C ILE A 67 12.58 -2.26 0.34
N THR A 68 12.04 -3.42 0.71
CA THR A 68 10.77 -3.51 1.47
C THR A 68 10.87 -2.75 2.80
N ARG A 69 11.95 -2.95 3.57
CA ARG A 69 12.17 -2.21 4.83
C ARG A 69 12.25 -0.70 4.60
N LYS A 70 13.01 -0.25 3.60
CA LYS A 70 13.12 1.18 3.26
C LYS A 70 11.78 1.79 2.87
N MET A 71 10.98 1.07 2.08
CA MET A 71 9.64 1.52 1.69
C MET A 71 8.72 1.64 2.92
N PHE A 72 8.76 0.67 3.84
CA PHE A 72 7.99 0.74 5.08
C PHE A 72 8.43 1.89 5.98
N THR A 73 9.72 2.20 6.09
CA THR A 73 10.19 3.38 6.82
C THR A 73 9.58 4.68 6.26
N VAL A 74 9.43 4.81 4.93
CA VAL A 74 8.75 5.97 4.34
C VAL A 74 7.26 5.97 4.68
N LEU A 75 6.60 4.82 4.58
CA LEU A 75 5.17 4.70 4.91
C LEU A 75 4.87 4.93 6.39
N ASP A 76 5.83 4.65 7.29
CA ASP A 76 5.68 4.92 8.72
C ASP A 76 5.50 6.41 9.04
N VAL A 77 5.95 7.31 8.17
CA VAL A 77 5.73 8.77 8.31
C VAL A 77 4.24 9.13 8.23
N LEU A 78 3.40 8.26 7.66
CA LEU A 78 1.95 8.49 7.54
C LEU A 78 1.15 8.05 8.77
N LYS A 79 1.77 7.32 9.71
CA LYS A 79 1.11 6.71 10.87
C LYS A 79 0.64 7.73 11.91
#